data_AF-A0A354BMD3-F1
#
_entry.id   AF-A0A354BMD3-F1
#
_cell.length_a   1.000
_cell.length_b   1.000
_cell.length_c   1.000
_cell.angle_alpha   90.00
_cell.angle_beta   90.00
_cell.angle_gamma   90.00
#
_symmetry.space_group_name_H-M   'P 1'
#
loop_
_entity.id
_entity.type
_entity.pdbx_description
1 polymer ?
#
loop_
_entity_poly.entity_id
_entity_poly.type
_entity_poly.pdbx_seq_one_letter_code
_entity_poly.pdbx_strand_id
1 'polypeptide(L)'
;TTTERYQQHVPAVRITNLSTLKAEDTITFTPELENTGPGVAYDFLLQLSGWDGTFSVKAFHPQGPRYQTHSVPIVLGPNAPIRTKLLSRCYLRLAYRDCWEQRYECWYPVSQISNVSSRLYTIHINLSEPELTEPHPSVSTMWKLLRRSPAYQ
;
A
#
# COMPACT_ATOMS: atom_id res chain seq x y z
N THR A 1 26.35 -13.94 1.01
CA THR A 1 26.68 -13.17 2.23
C THR A 1 25.47 -13.10 3.18
N THR A 2 25.63 -12.61 4.42
CA THR A 2 24.48 -12.37 5.34
C THR A 2 23.44 -11.46 4.71
N THR A 3 23.89 -10.41 4.02
CA THR A 3 23.03 -9.47 3.30
C THR A 3 22.21 -10.17 2.22
N GLU A 4 22.84 -10.97 1.35
CA GLU A 4 22.13 -11.73 0.31
C GLU A 4 21.05 -12.67 0.89
N ARG A 5 21.38 -13.40 1.97
CA ARG A 5 20.41 -14.28 2.63
C ARG A 5 19.25 -13.49 3.22
N TYR A 6 19.51 -12.36 3.85
CA TYR A 6 18.47 -11.48 4.37
C TYR A 6 17.55 -10.98 3.24
N GLN A 7 18.13 -10.54 2.12
CA GLN A 7 17.37 -10.04 0.97
C GLN A 7 16.43 -11.09 0.35
N GLN A 8 16.70 -12.39 0.50
CA GLN A 8 15.80 -13.46 0.04
C GLN A 8 14.48 -13.53 0.83
N HIS A 9 14.38 -12.84 1.97
CA HIS A 9 13.19 -12.81 2.82
C HIS A 9 12.54 -11.43 2.88
N VAL A 10 13.08 -10.44 2.17
CA VAL A 10 12.54 -9.07 2.17
C VAL A 10 11.37 -9.01 1.18
N PRO A 11 10.14 -8.69 1.62
CA PRO A 11 9.04 -8.43 0.71
C PRO A 11 9.19 -7.05 0.04
N ALA A 12 8.55 -6.87 -1.11
CA ALA A 12 8.44 -5.57 -1.75
C ALA A 12 7.03 -5.41 -2.34
N VAL A 13 6.12 -4.88 -1.53
CA VAL A 13 4.72 -4.70 -1.95
C VAL A 13 4.50 -3.30 -2.51
N ARG A 14 3.84 -3.22 -3.67
CA ARG A 14 3.50 -1.97 -4.37
C ARG A 14 2.08 -2.06 -4.93
N ILE A 15 1.47 -0.90 -5.16
CA ILE A 15 0.30 -0.75 -6.01
C ILE A 15 0.82 -0.64 -7.45
N THR A 16 0.60 -1.65 -8.28
CA THR A 16 1.12 -1.71 -9.65
C THR A 16 0.12 -1.22 -10.69
N ASN A 17 -1.17 -1.21 -10.34
CA ASN A 17 -2.22 -0.70 -11.18
C ASN A 17 -3.33 -0.04 -10.33
N LEU A 18 -4.08 0.87 -10.93
CA LEU A 18 -5.18 1.59 -10.32
C LEU A 18 -6.27 1.84 -11.35
N SER A 19 -7.35 1.08 -11.28
CA SER A 19 -8.54 1.41 -12.06
C SER A 19 -9.42 2.43 -11.32
N THR A 20 -10.06 3.31 -12.08
CA THR A 20 -10.96 4.34 -11.55
C THR A 20 -12.30 4.25 -12.26
N LEU A 21 -13.36 4.04 -11.49
CA LEU A 21 -14.74 4.12 -11.96
C LEU A 21 -15.39 5.39 -11.39
N LYS A 22 -16.05 6.17 -12.26
CA LYS A 22 -16.85 7.34 -11.87
C LYS A 22 -18.31 7.06 -12.18
N ALA A 23 -19.16 7.13 -11.17
CA ALA A 23 -20.61 6.95 -11.31
C ALA A 23 -21.31 8.05 -10.51
N GLU A 24 -22.05 8.93 -11.20
CA GLU A 24 -22.70 10.10 -10.61
C GLU A 24 -21.71 10.90 -9.74
N ASP A 25 -22.04 11.09 -8.46
CA ASP A 25 -21.21 11.74 -7.46
C ASP A 25 -20.40 10.74 -6.61
N THR A 26 -20.08 9.55 -7.13
CA THR A 26 -19.21 8.56 -6.48
C THR A 26 -17.99 8.25 -7.34
N ILE A 27 -16.83 8.12 -6.70
CA ILE A 27 -15.59 7.66 -7.32
C ILE A 27 -15.16 6.38 -6.63
N THR A 28 -14.91 5.32 -7.40
CA THR A 28 -14.33 4.07 -6.90
C THR A 28 -12.93 3.92 -7.47
N PHE A 29 -11.94 3.84 -6.58
CA PHE A 29 -10.58 3.45 -6.92
C PHE A 29 -10.39 1.98 -6.61
N THR A 30 -9.76 1.24 -7.50
CA THR A 30 -9.41 -0.16 -7.25
C THR A 30 -7.90 -0.34 -7.46
N PRO A 31 -7.08 0.01 -6.46
CA PRO A 31 -5.66 -0.33 -6.45
C PRO A 31 -5.47 -1.84 -6.47
N GLU A 32 -4.54 -2.27 -7.33
CA GLU A 32 -4.06 -3.64 -7.43
C GLU A 32 -2.70 -3.72 -6.76
N LEU A 33 -2.63 -4.51 -5.69
CA LEU A 33 -1.41 -4.74 -4.93
C LEU A 33 -0.68 -5.96 -5.46
N GLU A 34 0.65 -5.87 -5.44
CA GLU A 34 1.56 -6.89 -5.93
C GLU A 34 2.81 -6.93 -5.05
N ASN A 35 3.24 -8.14 -4.67
CA ASN A 35 4.52 -8.36 -4.01
C ASN A 35 5.58 -8.77 -5.04
N THR A 36 6.45 -7.82 -5.40
CA THR A 36 7.55 -8.00 -6.33
C THR A 36 8.84 -8.50 -5.65
N GLY A 37 8.85 -8.56 -4.32
CA GLY A 37 9.98 -9.03 -3.53
C GLY A 37 9.91 -10.54 -3.26
N PRO A 38 11.04 -11.16 -2.88
CA PRO A 38 11.12 -12.59 -2.59
C PRO A 38 10.56 -12.98 -1.20
N GLY A 39 10.34 -12.02 -0.30
CA GLY A 39 9.76 -12.26 1.03
C GLY A 39 8.24 -12.27 1.05
N VAL A 40 7.63 -12.89 2.07
CA VAL A 40 6.18 -12.80 2.32
C VAL A 40 5.91 -11.57 3.16
N ALA A 41 4.87 -10.82 2.82
CA ALA A 41 4.38 -9.69 3.61
C ALA A 41 3.09 -10.03 4.37
N TYR A 42 2.88 -9.39 5.51
CA TYR A 42 1.82 -9.67 6.47
C TYR A 42 1.18 -8.37 6.97
N ASP A 43 0.03 -8.50 7.64
CA ASP A 43 -0.65 -7.42 8.37
C ASP A 43 -0.83 -6.13 7.57
N PHE A 44 -1.45 -6.27 6.40
CA PHE A 44 -1.70 -5.16 5.49
C PHE A 44 -2.65 -4.12 6.08
N LEU A 45 -2.35 -2.86 5.78
CA LEU A 45 -3.23 -1.73 5.99
C LEU A 45 -3.17 -0.82 4.77
N LEU A 46 -4.32 -0.52 4.19
CA LEU A 46 -4.48 0.52 3.19
C LEU A 46 -5.28 1.68 3.80
N GLN A 47 -4.90 2.92 3.55
CA GLN A 47 -5.57 4.09 4.13
C GLN A 47 -5.54 5.27 3.17
N LEU A 48 -6.69 5.91 2.95
CA LEU A 48 -6.83 7.15 2.19
C LEU A 48 -7.63 8.16 3.02
N SER A 49 -7.27 9.44 2.97
CA SER A 49 -8.04 10.47 3.65
C SER A 49 -9.48 10.49 3.14
N GLY A 50 -10.45 10.35 4.04
CA GLY A 50 -11.87 10.31 3.68
C GLY A 50 -12.37 8.97 3.12
N TRP A 51 -11.62 7.88 3.30
CA TRP A 51 -12.12 6.52 3.13
C TRP A 51 -12.15 5.81 4.48
N ASP A 52 -13.35 5.38 4.88
CA ASP A 52 -13.57 4.58 6.08
C ASP A 52 -13.67 3.10 5.69
N GLY A 53 -12.51 2.50 5.46
CA GLY A 53 -12.41 1.07 5.17
C GLY A 53 -11.12 0.49 5.72
N THR A 54 -11.20 -0.74 6.21
CA THR A 54 -10.04 -1.51 6.64
C THR A 54 -9.88 -2.70 5.71
N PHE A 55 -8.72 -2.81 5.09
CA PHE A 55 -8.32 -3.99 4.32
C PHE A 55 -7.19 -4.68 5.05
N SER A 56 -7.37 -5.95 5.40
CA SER A 56 -6.34 -6.77 6.04
C SER A 56 -6.28 -8.13 5.35
N VAL A 57 -5.11 -8.47 4.83
CA VAL A 57 -4.80 -9.81 4.34
C VAL A 57 -3.81 -10.44 5.31
N LYS A 58 -4.00 -11.73 5.60
CA LYS A 58 -3.17 -12.46 6.56
C LYS A 58 -1.73 -12.61 6.08
N ALA A 59 -1.53 -12.96 4.81
CA ALA A 59 -0.22 -13.12 4.20
C ALA A 59 -0.29 -12.85 2.69
N PHE A 60 0.75 -12.23 2.12
CA PHE A 60 0.84 -11.88 0.71
C PHE A 60 2.18 -12.34 0.14
N HIS A 61 2.10 -13.36 -0.69
CA HIS A 61 3.26 -14.11 -1.14
C HIS A 61 3.94 -13.46 -2.36
N PRO A 62 5.24 -13.69 -2.56
CA PRO A 62 5.96 -13.33 -3.79
C PRO A 62 5.29 -13.85 -5.05
N GLN A 63 5.65 -13.25 -6.19
CA GLN A 63 5.27 -13.77 -7.50
C GLN A 63 5.74 -15.23 -7.70
N GLY A 64 4.84 -16.06 -8.24
CA GLY A 64 5.05 -17.51 -8.42
C GLY A 64 3.83 -18.20 -9.04
N PRO A 65 3.81 -19.53 -9.15
CA PRO A 65 2.79 -20.28 -9.91
C PRO A 65 1.35 -20.19 -9.36
N ARG A 66 1.13 -19.43 -8.27
CA ARG A 66 -0.19 -19.09 -7.70
C ARG A 66 -0.28 -17.61 -7.33
N TYR A 67 0.26 -16.74 -8.19
CA TYR A 67 0.22 -15.30 -8.03
C TYR A 67 -1.21 -14.81 -7.73
N GLN A 68 -1.37 -14.06 -6.64
CA GLN A 68 -2.62 -13.40 -6.30
C GLN A 68 -2.37 -11.90 -6.35
N THR A 69 -2.85 -11.21 -7.38
CA THR A 69 -3.07 -9.77 -7.28
C THR A 69 -4.23 -9.56 -6.32
N HIS A 70 -4.13 -8.54 -5.46
CA HIS A 70 -5.25 -8.16 -4.60
C HIS A 70 -5.78 -6.79 -5.01
N SER A 71 -7.03 -6.78 -5.43
CA SER A 71 -7.77 -5.57 -5.77
C SER A 71 -8.54 -5.07 -4.55
N VAL A 72 -8.28 -3.84 -4.12
CA VAL A 72 -8.89 -3.27 -2.91
C VAL A 72 -9.76 -2.07 -3.27
N PRO A 73 -11.10 -2.22 -3.35
CA PRO A 73 -11.97 -1.11 -3.74
C PRO A 73 -12.05 -0.05 -2.62
N ILE A 74 -11.78 1.19 -3.00
CA ILE A 74 -11.92 2.39 -2.19
C ILE A 74 -13.06 3.22 -2.80
N VAL A 75 -14.22 3.23 -2.13
CA VAL A 75 -15.40 3.96 -2.59
C VAL A 75 -15.48 5.30 -1.88
N LEU A 76 -15.38 6.39 -2.64
CA LEU A 76 -15.49 7.76 -2.16
C LEU A 76 -16.82 8.38 -2.62
N GLY A 77 -17.80 8.39 -1.72
CA GLY A 77 -19.07 9.08 -1.95
C GLY A 77 -18.95 10.61 -1.95
N PRO A 78 -20.03 11.35 -2.23
CA PRO A 78 -20.04 12.80 -2.30
C PRO A 78 -19.61 13.49 -1.00
N ASN A 79 -19.88 12.84 0.14
CA ASN A 79 -19.59 13.40 1.46
C ASN A 79 -18.19 13.04 1.99
N ALA A 80 -17.40 12.27 1.23
CA ALA A 80 -16.03 11.95 1.63
C ALA A 80 -15.23 13.25 1.83
N PRO A 81 -14.56 13.47 2.98
CA PRO A 81 -13.85 14.72 3.27
C PRO A 81 -12.87 15.17 2.18
N ILE A 82 -12.16 14.22 1.57
CA ILE A 82 -11.25 14.48 0.45
C ILE A 82 -11.98 14.99 -0.80
N ARG A 83 -13.28 14.79 -0.91
CA ARG A 83 -14.10 15.26 -2.04
C ARG A 83 -14.77 16.60 -1.79
N THR A 84 -14.93 17.00 -0.53
CA THR A 84 -15.64 18.24 -0.16
C THR A 84 -14.71 19.36 0.29
N LYS A 85 -13.50 19.02 0.77
CA LYS A 85 -12.54 19.99 1.32
C LYS A 85 -11.15 19.80 0.72
N LEU A 86 -10.52 20.90 0.33
CA LEU A 86 -9.11 20.89 -0.05
C LEU A 86 -8.23 20.52 1.16
N LEU A 87 -7.40 19.50 0.99
CA LEU A 87 -6.43 19.02 1.96
C LEU A 87 -5.04 19.43 1.47
N SER A 88 -4.21 19.94 2.39
CA SER A 88 -2.86 20.42 2.05
C SER A 88 -1.88 19.30 1.74
N ARG A 89 -2.08 18.10 2.30
CA ARG A 89 -1.27 16.90 2.08
C ARG A 89 -2.16 15.67 2.21
N CYS A 90 -2.28 14.89 1.14
CA CYS A 90 -3.04 13.66 1.13
C CYS A 90 -2.22 12.56 0.46
N TYR A 91 -2.32 11.36 1.03
CA TYR A 91 -1.64 10.17 0.53
C TYR A 91 -2.61 8.99 0.56
N LEU A 92 -2.45 8.07 -0.40
CA LEU A 92 -2.86 6.68 -0.23
C LEU A 92 -1.68 5.95 0.43
N ARG A 93 -1.87 5.51 1.66
CA ARG A 93 -0.85 4.83 2.46
C ARG A 93 -1.08 3.33 2.40
N LEU A 94 -0.06 2.59 1.99
CA LEU A 94 0.01 1.13 2.09
C LEU A 94 1.07 0.79 3.14
N ALA A 95 0.69 0.09 4.20
CA ALA A 95 1.61 -0.42 5.22
C ALA A 95 1.51 -1.94 5.33
N TYR A 96 2.63 -2.59 5.62
CA TYR A 96 2.72 -4.04 5.82
C TYR A 96 3.94 -4.39 6.67
N ARG A 97 4.06 -5.67 7.04
CA ARG A 97 5.18 -6.21 7.82
C ARG A 97 5.82 -7.39 7.10
N ASP A 98 7.09 -7.66 7.40
CA ASP A 98 7.75 -8.90 7.01
C ASP A 98 7.62 -9.99 8.09
N CYS A 99 8.26 -11.13 7.84
CA CYS A 99 8.26 -12.28 8.74
C CYS A 99 8.94 -12.03 10.10
N TRP A 100 9.62 -10.89 10.27
CA TRP A 100 10.25 -10.45 11.51
C TRP A 100 9.53 -9.24 12.13
N GLU A 101 8.31 -8.94 11.69
CA GLU A 101 7.49 -7.80 12.12
C GLU A 101 8.10 -6.43 11.79
N GLN A 102 9.13 -6.37 10.96
CA GLN A 102 9.67 -5.08 10.53
C GLN A 102 8.65 -4.40 9.62
N ARG A 103 8.46 -3.10 9.82
CA ARG A 103 7.39 -2.33 9.17
C ARG A 103 7.88 -1.66 7.91
N TYR A 104 7.07 -1.75 6.87
CA TYR A 104 7.27 -1.14 5.57
C TYR A 104 6.07 -0.25 5.26
N GLU A 105 6.31 0.90 4.65
CA GLU A 105 5.26 1.82 4.21
C GLU A 105 5.55 2.39 2.82
N CYS A 106 4.51 2.45 2.01
CA CYS A 106 4.49 3.12 0.72
C CYS A 106 3.43 4.22 0.76
N TRP A 107 3.83 5.45 0.46
CA TRP A 107 2.95 6.61 0.46
C TRP A 107 2.81 7.15 -0.95
N TYR A 108 1.62 7.04 -1.52
CA TYR A 108 1.30 7.48 -2.87
C TYR A 108 0.67 8.87 -2.82
N PRO A 109 1.30 9.92 -3.39
CA PRO A 109 0.76 11.27 -3.36
C PRO A 109 -0.62 11.36 -4.00
N VAL A 110 -1.51 12.13 -3.38
CA VAL A 110 -2.88 12.34 -3.87
C VAL A 110 -3.11 13.81 -4.15
N SER A 111 -3.59 14.10 -5.36
CA SER A 111 -3.96 15.43 -5.82
C SER A 111 -5.47 15.58 -5.89
N GLN A 112 -5.94 16.77 -5.53
CA GLN A 112 -7.34 17.17 -5.62
C GLN A 112 -7.50 18.21 -6.72
N ILE A 113 -8.34 17.92 -7.71
CA ILE A 113 -8.66 18.83 -8.81
C ILE A 113 -10.11 19.30 -8.62
N SER A 114 -10.30 20.61 -8.46
CA SER A 114 -11.65 21.16 -8.27
C SER A 114 -12.49 20.94 -9.53
N ASN A 115 -13.71 20.41 -9.36
CA ASN A 115 -14.70 20.35 -10.42
C ASN A 115 -15.76 21.42 -10.20
N VAL A 116 -15.85 22.38 -11.14
CA VAL A 116 -16.77 23.51 -11.06
C VAL A 116 -18.24 23.07 -11.17
N SER A 117 -18.54 21.99 -11.90
CA SER A 117 -19.92 21.57 -12.14
C SER A 117 -20.54 20.85 -10.93
N SER A 118 -19.78 19.97 -10.26
CA SER A 118 -20.28 19.19 -9.12
C SER A 118 -19.96 19.80 -7.75
N ARG A 119 -19.11 20.84 -7.70
CA ARG A 119 -18.52 21.39 -6.45
C ARG A 119 -17.73 20.36 -5.62
N LEU A 120 -17.43 19.19 -6.20
CA LEU A 120 -16.63 18.14 -5.58
C LEU A 120 -15.22 18.14 -6.17
N TYR A 121 -14.24 17.76 -5.36
CA TYR A 121 -12.90 17.49 -5.85
C TYR A 121 -12.87 16.13 -6.57
N THR A 122 -12.29 16.13 -7.76
CA THR A 122 -11.81 14.93 -8.43
C THR A 122 -10.48 14.53 -7.78
N ILE A 123 -10.32 13.25 -7.49
CA ILE A 123 -9.13 12.72 -6.83
C ILE A 123 -8.24 12.05 -7.88
N HIS A 124 -6.94 12.28 -7.78
CA HIS A 124 -5.93 11.62 -8.60
C HIS A 124 -4.82 11.07 -7.69
N ILE A 125 -4.49 9.79 -7.83
CA ILE A 125 -3.47 9.11 -7.02
C ILE A 125 -2.27 8.87 -7.93
N ASN A 126 -1.10 9.41 -7.56
CA ASN A 126 0.13 9.22 -8.31
C ASN A 126 0.82 7.92 -7.88
N LEU A 127 0.90 6.93 -8.78
CA LEU A 127 1.58 5.67 -8.54
C LEU A 127 3.08 5.69 -8.90
N SER A 128 3.54 6.69 -9.67
CA SER A 128 4.87 6.71 -10.26
C SER A 128 5.98 7.09 -9.27
N GLU A 129 5.66 7.91 -8.27
CA GLU A 129 6.63 8.47 -7.33
C GLU A 129 6.18 8.22 -5.88
N PRO A 130 6.13 6.95 -5.41
CA PRO A 130 5.81 6.67 -4.03
C PRO A 130 6.97 7.07 -3.10
N GLU A 131 6.64 7.63 -1.94
CA GLU A 131 7.60 7.77 -0.85
C GLU A 131 7.65 6.45 -0.06
N LEU A 132 8.84 5.87 0.08
CA LEU A 132 9.05 4.56 0.69
C LEU A 132 9.72 4.70 2.05
N THR A 133 9.18 4.01 3.04
CA THR A 133 9.80 3.86 4.37
C THR A 133 10.06 2.38 4.59
N GLU A 134 11.32 1.96 4.53
CA GLU A 134 11.74 0.57 4.66
C GLU A 134 12.73 0.39 5.82
N PRO A 135 12.81 -0.79 6.45
CA PRO A 135 13.81 -1.07 7.47
C PRO A 135 15.23 -1.10 6.88
N HIS A 136 16.17 -0.42 7.53
CA HIS A 136 17.59 -0.44 7.17
C HIS A 136 18.47 -1.04 8.29
N PRO A 137 18.35 -2.36 8.55
CA PRO A 137 19.12 -3.00 9.62
C PRO A 137 20.62 -3.05 9.29
N SER A 138 21.47 -3.01 10.31
CA SER A 138 22.90 -3.31 10.16
C SER A 138 23.12 -4.80 9.87
N VAL A 139 24.28 -5.17 9.29
CA VAL A 139 24.63 -6.58 9.01
C VAL A 139 24.54 -7.47 10.26
N SER A 140 24.96 -6.97 11.42
CA SER A 140 24.81 -7.67 12.70
C SER A 140 23.34 -7.92 13.05
N THR A 141 22.46 -6.94 12.80
CA THR A 141 21.02 -7.06 13.02
C THR A 141 20.40 -8.07 12.05
N MET A 142 20.74 -8.00 10.76
CA MET A 142 20.30 -8.98 9.75
C MET A 142 20.66 -10.42 10.17
N TRP A 143 21.89 -10.63 10.65
CA TRP A 143 22.34 -11.92 11.14
C TRP A 143 21.54 -12.44 12.35
N LYS A 144 21.14 -11.54 13.27
CA LYS A 144 20.28 -11.91 14.41
C LYS A 144 18.88 -12.30 13.95
N LEU A 145 18.32 -11.54 13.01
CA LEU A 145 16.99 -11.80 12.45
C LEU A 145 16.94 -13.17 11.74
N LEU A 146 17.93 -13.48 10.91
CA LEU A 146 18.04 -14.78 10.21
C LEU A 146 18.11 -16.00 11.14
N ARG A 147 18.42 -15.81 12.43
CA ARG A 147 18.47 -16.90 13.43
C ARG A 147 17.23 -16.97 14.32
N ARG A 148 16.36 -15.97 14.26
CA ARG A 148 15.10 -15.98 14.99
C ARG A 148 14.07 -16.81 14.23
N SER A 149 13.18 -17.45 14.97
CA SER A 149 11.97 -18.01 14.39
C SER A 149 11.13 -16.89 13.76
N PRO A 150 10.61 -17.06 12.54
CA PRO A 150 9.64 -16.14 11.94
C PRO A 150 8.46 -15.93 12.89
N ALA A 151 7.97 -14.69 12.98
CA ALA A 151 6.77 -14.35 13.75
C ALA A 151 5.50 -14.98 13.15
N TYR A 152 5.53 -15.24 11.84
CA TYR A 152 4.46 -15.88 11.09
C TYR A 152 4.99 -17.19 10.50
N GLN A 153 4.38 -18.31 10.89
CA GLN A 153 4.61 -19.65 10.35
C GLN A 153 3.31 -20.19 9.73
#